data_AF-A0A5B8UE24-F1
#
_entry.id   AF-A0A5B8UE24-F1
#
_cell.length_a   1.000
_cell.length_b   1.000
_cell.length_c   1.000
_cell.angle_alpha   90.00
_cell.angle_beta   90.00
_cell.angle_gamma   90.00
#
_symmetry.space_group_name_H-M   'P 1'
#
loop_
_entity.id
_entity.type
_entity.pdbx_description
1 polymer ?
#
loop_
_entity_poly.entity_id
_entity_poly.type
_entity_poly.pdbx_seq_one_letter_code
_entity_poly.pdbx_strand_id
1 'polypeptide(L)'
;MVNKKRTSTVNLFYCVLAITCLLFSNCKTSGNSASHKKVFKQIYVDQFKLTYFRSLLLKSYNNSEDIKNIINLDKSGFTEPILTIADYRLIDSLTTADNIQLTVDSTTSIGRVAEGAEGKHILGYVLKKLESKRLDSVARKRYKYAKVDEQYPEY
;
A
#
# COMPACT_ATOMS: atom_id res chain seq x y z
N MET A 1 -74.44 -11.17 -19.61
CA MET A 1 -73.90 -10.04 -18.81
C MET A 1 -72.68 -10.53 -18.05
N VAL A 2 -71.48 -10.38 -18.63
CA VAL A 2 -70.23 -10.91 -18.06
C VAL A 2 -69.64 -9.92 -17.05
N ASN A 3 -69.03 -10.49 -16.03
CA ASN A 3 -68.84 -9.99 -14.68
C ASN A 3 -67.85 -8.79 -14.60
N LYS A 4 -68.33 -7.57 -14.85
CA LYS A 4 -67.56 -6.31 -14.81
C LYS A 4 -66.86 -6.03 -13.46
N LYS A 5 -67.35 -6.61 -12.36
CA LYS A 5 -66.71 -6.50 -11.03
C LYS A 5 -65.43 -7.35 -10.91
N ARG A 6 -65.32 -8.46 -11.65
CA ARG A 6 -64.19 -9.39 -11.57
C ARG A 6 -62.96 -8.89 -12.32
N THR A 7 -63.15 -8.14 -13.40
CA THR A 7 -62.03 -7.52 -14.15
C THR A 7 -61.43 -6.33 -13.41
N SER A 8 -62.24 -5.57 -12.67
CA SER A 8 -61.77 -4.43 -11.87
C SER A 8 -60.87 -4.83 -10.70
N THR A 9 -61.16 -5.96 -10.03
CA THR A 9 -60.34 -6.46 -8.91
C THR A 9 -59.03 -7.07 -9.40
N VAL A 10 -59.05 -7.73 -10.57
CA VAL A 10 -57.85 -8.28 -11.21
C VAL A 10 -56.90 -7.15 -11.65
N ASN A 11 -57.42 -6.08 -12.24
CA ASN A 11 -56.61 -4.91 -12.61
C ASN A 11 -56.04 -4.18 -11.38
N LEU A 12 -56.83 -4.06 -10.29
CA LEU A 12 -56.35 -3.49 -9.03
C LEU A 12 -55.21 -4.32 -8.42
N PHE A 13 -55.32 -5.66 -8.49
CA PHE A 13 -54.28 -6.56 -8.00
C PHE A 13 -52.98 -6.43 -8.79
N TYR A 14 -53.05 -6.34 -10.13
CA TYR A 14 -51.87 -6.09 -10.96
C TYR A 14 -51.24 -4.72 -10.71
N CYS A 15 -52.05 -3.68 -10.45
CA CYS A 15 -51.53 -2.37 -10.06
C CYS A 15 -50.81 -2.40 -8.71
N VAL A 16 -51.36 -3.07 -7.70
CA VAL A 16 -50.71 -3.22 -6.39
C VAL A 16 -49.40 -4.00 -6.51
N LEU A 17 -49.39 -5.07 -7.31
CA LEU A 17 -48.21 -5.91 -7.53
C LEU A 17 -47.11 -5.15 -8.30
N ALA A 18 -47.48 -4.32 -9.28
CA ALA A 18 -46.57 -3.44 -10.00
C ALA A 18 -45.97 -2.34 -9.09
N ILE A 19 -46.78 -1.73 -8.21
CA ILE A 19 -46.32 -0.71 -7.26
C ILE A 19 -45.34 -1.34 -6.25
N THR A 20 -45.60 -2.55 -5.77
CA THR A 20 -44.67 -3.25 -4.87
C THR A 20 -43.33 -3.56 -5.54
N CYS A 21 -43.31 -3.94 -6.83
CA CYS A 21 -42.05 -4.17 -7.56
C CYS A 21 -41.21 -2.90 -7.73
N LEU A 22 -41.84 -1.73 -7.89
CA LEU A 22 -41.13 -0.46 -8.06
C LEU A 22 -40.48 0.04 -6.76
N LEU A 23 -41.01 -0.32 -5.59
CA LEU A 23 -40.46 0.09 -4.29
C LEU A 23 -39.20 -0.69 -3.87
N PHE A 24 -38.89 -1.82 -4.52
CA PHE A 24 -37.68 -2.62 -4.25
C PHE A 24 -36.48 -2.26 -5.13
N SER A 25 -36.63 -1.34 -6.10
CA SER A 25 -35.54 -0.91 -6.98
C SER A 25 -34.68 0.20 -6.37
N ASN A 26 -34.29 0.10 -5.09
CA ASN A 26 -33.26 0.95 -4.51
C ASN A 26 -31.87 0.35 -4.80
N CYS A 27 -31.48 0.36 -6.08
CA CYS A 27 -30.13 0.01 -6.49
C CYS A 27 -29.18 1.13 -6.05
N LYS A 28 -28.60 1.02 -4.85
CA LYS A 28 -27.51 1.89 -4.45
C LYS A 28 -26.26 1.49 -5.23
N THR A 29 -26.02 2.16 -6.36
CA THR A 29 -24.70 2.17 -7.02
C THR A 29 -23.71 2.93 -6.15
N SER A 30 -23.31 2.32 -5.04
CA SER A 30 -22.41 2.89 -4.04
C SER A 30 -21.43 1.80 -3.62
N GLY A 31 -20.23 1.78 -4.21
CA GLY A 31 -19.21 0.83 -3.74
C GLY A 31 -17.83 0.87 -4.40
N ASN A 32 -17.73 1.16 -5.71
CA ASN A 32 -16.47 0.88 -6.41
C ASN A 32 -15.37 1.92 -6.18
N SER A 33 -15.64 3.22 -6.30
CA SER A 33 -14.57 4.25 -6.27
C SER A 33 -13.84 4.34 -4.92
N ALA A 34 -14.57 4.15 -3.81
CA ALA A 34 -13.96 4.10 -2.48
C ALA A 34 -13.07 2.86 -2.29
N SER A 35 -13.47 1.74 -2.88
CA SER A 35 -12.69 0.49 -2.90
C SER A 35 -11.40 0.66 -3.71
N HIS A 36 -11.48 1.18 -4.94
CA HIS A 36 -10.30 1.44 -5.79
C HIS A 36 -9.29 2.39 -5.12
N LYS A 37 -9.78 3.47 -4.50
CA LYS A 37 -8.92 4.41 -3.75
C LYS A 37 -8.18 3.73 -2.60
N LYS A 38 -8.81 2.78 -1.92
CA LYS A 38 -8.20 2.01 -0.83
C LYS A 38 -7.15 1.05 -1.37
N VAL A 39 -7.44 0.36 -2.47
CA VAL A 39 -6.51 -0.56 -3.14
C VAL A 39 -5.27 0.20 -3.63
N PHE A 40 -5.45 1.30 -4.37
CA PHE A 40 -4.31 2.10 -4.86
C PHE A 40 -3.45 2.66 -3.71
N LYS A 41 -4.07 3.07 -2.61
CA LYS A 41 -3.33 3.49 -1.40
C LYS A 41 -2.47 2.35 -0.85
N GLN A 42 -3.03 1.15 -0.79
CA GLN A 42 -2.32 -0.02 -0.27
C GLN A 42 -1.12 -0.35 -1.17
N ILE A 43 -1.36 -0.41 -2.48
CA ILE A 43 -0.33 -0.58 -3.52
C ILE A 43 0.81 0.44 -3.36
N TYR A 44 0.49 1.72 -3.22
CA TYR A 44 1.49 2.78 -3.01
C TYR A 44 2.33 2.53 -1.74
N VAL A 45 1.67 2.21 -0.63
CA VAL A 45 2.36 1.96 0.65
C VAL A 45 3.27 0.75 0.54
N ASP A 46 2.81 -0.32 -0.09
CA ASP A 46 3.60 -1.54 -0.28
C ASP A 46 4.81 -1.28 -1.19
N GLN A 47 4.62 -0.53 -2.28
CA GLN A 47 5.72 -0.14 -3.17
C GLN A 47 6.74 0.77 -2.47
N PHE A 48 6.29 1.70 -1.63
CA PHE A 48 7.17 2.55 -0.82
C PHE A 48 8.03 1.70 0.11
N LYS A 49 7.41 0.76 0.83
CA LYS A 49 8.10 -0.13 1.77
C LYS A 49 9.05 -1.09 1.07
N LEU A 50 8.66 -1.64 -0.08
CA LEU A 50 9.51 -2.51 -0.88
C LEU A 50 10.75 -1.78 -1.42
N THR A 51 10.56 -0.55 -1.90
CA THR A 51 11.67 0.30 -2.36
C THR A 51 12.62 0.65 -1.20
N TYR A 52 12.06 1.01 -0.04
CA TYR A 52 12.82 1.22 1.18
C TYR A 52 13.61 -0.02 1.61
N PHE A 53 12.99 -1.20 1.60
CA PHE A 53 13.61 -2.47 1.93
C PHE A 53 14.83 -2.75 1.04
N ARG A 54 14.65 -2.69 -0.28
CA ARG A 54 15.71 -2.93 -1.27
C ARG A 54 16.87 -1.94 -1.09
N SER A 55 16.56 -0.66 -0.94
CA SER A 55 17.56 0.40 -0.72
C SER A 55 18.35 0.18 0.57
N LEU A 56 17.68 -0.18 1.67
CA LEU A 56 18.34 -0.42 2.95
C LEU A 56 19.22 -1.67 2.91
N LEU A 57 18.77 -2.76 2.26
CA LEU A 57 19.58 -3.96 2.08
C LEU A 57 20.85 -3.66 1.30
N LEU A 58 20.74 -2.98 0.15
CA LEU A 58 21.90 -2.59 -0.65
C LEU A 58 22.91 -1.80 0.20
N LYS A 59 22.45 -0.79 0.94
CA LYS A 59 23.34 0.02 1.79
C LYS A 59 23.96 -0.77 2.94
N SER A 60 23.17 -1.63 3.58
CA SER A 60 23.61 -2.39 4.76
C SER A 60 24.66 -3.45 4.42
N TYR A 61 24.56 -4.05 3.23
CA TYR A 61 25.53 -4.99 2.67
C TYR A 61 26.57 -4.32 1.76
N ASN A 62 26.77 -3.01 1.88
CA ASN A 62 27.80 -2.26 1.14
C ASN A 62 27.74 -2.45 -0.39
N ASN A 63 26.53 -2.55 -0.95
CA ASN A 63 26.27 -2.79 -2.36
C ASN A 63 26.91 -4.10 -2.88
N SER A 64 26.91 -5.15 -2.06
CA SER A 64 27.39 -6.47 -2.49
C SER A 64 26.65 -6.97 -3.72
N GLU A 65 27.37 -7.68 -4.58
CA GLU A 65 26.82 -8.17 -5.85
C GLU A 65 25.72 -9.22 -5.62
N ASP A 66 25.88 -10.06 -4.60
CA ASP A 66 24.87 -11.07 -4.23
C ASP A 66 23.51 -10.45 -3.91
N ILE A 67 23.51 -9.32 -3.17
CA ILE A 67 22.28 -8.62 -2.81
C ILE A 67 21.66 -7.94 -4.03
N LYS A 68 22.48 -7.34 -4.91
CA LYS A 68 21.97 -6.82 -6.18
C LYS A 68 21.33 -7.92 -7.03
N ASN A 69 21.98 -9.08 -7.13
CA ASN A 69 21.47 -10.22 -7.87
C ASN A 69 20.13 -10.69 -7.32
N ILE A 70 20.01 -10.86 -6.00
CA ILE A 70 18.75 -11.23 -5.35
C ILE A 70 17.65 -10.19 -5.68
N ILE A 71 17.95 -8.90 -5.56
CA ILE A 71 16.98 -7.83 -5.83
C ILE A 71 16.58 -7.77 -7.32
N ASN A 72 17.51 -8.01 -8.24
CA ASN A 72 17.25 -7.98 -9.69
C ASN A 72 16.44 -9.20 -10.16
N LEU A 73 16.64 -10.34 -9.51
CA LEU A 73 15.87 -11.56 -9.76
C LEU A 73 14.45 -11.47 -9.18
N ASP A 74 14.29 -10.78 -8.05
CA ASP A 74 12.99 -10.55 -7.42
C ASP A 74 12.03 -9.79 -8.35
N LYS A 75 10.85 -10.37 -8.57
CA LYS A 75 9.78 -9.80 -9.41
C LYS A 75 8.67 -9.14 -8.59
N SER A 76 8.90 -8.93 -7.29
CA SER A 76 7.95 -8.22 -6.44
C SER A 76 7.81 -6.74 -6.85
N GLY A 77 6.63 -6.17 -6.59
CA GLY A 77 6.33 -4.76 -6.85
C GLY A 77 5.51 -4.55 -8.12
N PHE A 78 5.46 -3.29 -8.57
CA PHE A 78 4.67 -2.86 -9.71
C PHE A 78 5.57 -2.37 -10.85
N THR A 79 5.18 -2.69 -12.08
CA THR A 79 5.90 -2.27 -13.30
C THR A 79 5.71 -0.78 -13.57
N GLU A 80 4.57 -0.23 -13.18
CA GLU A 80 4.25 1.18 -13.37
C GLU A 80 4.94 2.05 -12.30
N PRO A 81 5.37 3.28 -12.65
CA PRO A 81 5.95 4.20 -11.68
C PRO A 81 4.88 4.75 -10.74
N ILE A 82 4.77 4.17 -9.54
CA ILE A 82 3.81 4.58 -8.50
C ILE A 82 4.41 5.62 -7.54
N LEU A 83 5.73 5.64 -7.41
CA LEU A 83 6.46 6.55 -6.52
C LEU A 83 7.00 7.75 -7.30
N THR A 84 6.90 8.94 -6.69
CA THR A 84 7.45 10.17 -7.26
C THR A 84 8.99 10.23 -7.08
N ILE A 85 9.67 11.08 -7.84
CA ILE A 85 11.12 11.34 -7.65
C ILE A 85 11.43 11.79 -6.22
N ALA A 86 10.54 12.62 -5.64
CA ALA A 86 10.66 13.06 -4.26
C ALA A 86 10.56 11.89 -3.25
N ASP A 87 9.77 10.86 -3.55
CA ASP A 87 9.68 9.66 -2.73
C ASP A 87 10.97 8.86 -2.77
N TYR A 88 11.58 8.68 -3.94
CA TYR A 88 12.88 8.01 -4.06
C TYR A 88 13.98 8.74 -3.27
N ARG A 89 14.04 10.08 -3.36
CA ARG A 89 15.00 10.89 -2.58
C ARG A 89 14.77 10.77 -1.07
N LEU A 90 13.51 10.78 -0.64
CA LEU A 90 13.16 10.59 0.77
C LEU A 90 13.57 9.20 1.26
N ILE A 91 13.24 8.16 0.48
CA ILE A 91 13.63 6.78 0.81
C ILE A 91 15.14 6.69 0.94
N ASP A 92 15.90 7.24 -0.01
CA ASP A 92 17.35 7.25 0.04
C ASP A 92 17.88 7.91 1.33
N SER A 93 17.36 9.08 1.69
CA SER A 93 17.74 9.76 2.93
C SER A 93 17.44 8.92 4.18
N LEU A 94 16.25 8.32 4.24
CA LEU A 94 15.85 7.48 5.37
C LEU A 94 16.75 6.24 5.50
N THR A 95 17.01 5.53 4.39
CA THR A 95 17.84 4.32 4.41
C THR A 95 19.31 4.63 4.69
N THR A 96 19.80 5.82 4.30
CA THR A 96 21.14 6.29 4.70
C THR A 96 21.23 6.46 6.22
N ALA A 97 20.27 7.16 6.83
CA ALA A 97 20.25 7.36 8.28
C ALA A 97 20.15 6.03 9.04
N ASP A 98 19.30 5.12 8.56
CA ASP A 98 19.12 3.81 9.18
C ASP A 98 20.36 2.91 9.03
N ASN A 99 21.08 2.96 7.90
CA ASN A 99 22.34 2.24 7.72
C ASN A 99 23.46 2.77 8.65
N ILE A 100 23.50 4.09 8.86
CA ILE A 100 24.43 4.71 9.82
C ILE A 100 24.13 4.18 11.23
N GLN A 101 22.85 4.20 11.63
CA GLN A 101 22.45 3.67 12.95
C GLN A 101 22.83 2.20 13.10
N LEU A 102 22.58 1.37 12.09
CA LEU A 102 22.94 -0.04 12.08
C LEU A 102 24.44 -0.26 12.25
N THR A 103 25.26 0.59 11.62
CA THR A 103 26.72 0.53 11.74
C THR A 103 27.16 0.94 13.15
N VAL A 104 26.58 2.00 13.71
CA VAL A 104 26.85 2.42 15.11
C VAL A 104 26.48 1.31 16.08
N ASP A 105 25.27 0.75 15.99
CA ASP A 105 24.79 -0.32 16.87
C ASP A 105 25.76 -1.52 16.84
N SER A 106 26.21 -1.91 15.64
CA SER A 106 27.21 -2.98 15.45
C SER A 106 28.57 -2.68 16.08
N THR A 107 29.04 -1.43 16.04
CA THR A 107 30.32 -1.08 16.69
C THR A 107 30.20 -1.05 18.22
N THR A 108 29.03 -0.66 18.73
CA THR A 108 28.79 -0.56 20.17
C THR A 108 28.54 -1.90 20.85
N SER A 109 28.24 -2.96 20.09
CA SER A 109 28.00 -4.31 20.61
C SER A 109 29.29 -5.10 20.82
N ILE A 110 30.40 -4.72 20.20
CA ILE A 110 31.71 -5.39 20.34
C ILE A 110 32.12 -5.45 21.81
N GLY A 111 32.39 -6.65 22.32
CA GLY A 111 32.75 -6.89 23.73
C GLY A 111 31.61 -6.71 24.73
N ARG A 112 30.37 -6.45 24.29
CA ARG A 112 29.16 -6.33 25.14
C ARG A 112 28.14 -7.45 24.93
N VAL A 113 28.23 -8.17 23.82
CA VAL A 113 27.37 -9.32 23.49
C VAL A 113 28.23 -10.59 23.39
N ALA A 114 27.59 -11.75 23.36
CA ALA A 114 28.31 -13.01 23.09
C ALA A 114 29.01 -12.91 21.73
N GLU A 115 30.21 -13.48 21.58
CA GLU A 115 31.04 -13.36 20.37
C GLU A 115 30.29 -13.72 19.08
N GLY A 116 29.46 -14.77 19.11
CA GLY A 116 28.63 -15.17 17.96
C GLY A 116 27.51 -14.19 17.58
N ALA A 117 27.25 -13.19 18.43
CA ALA A 117 26.32 -12.10 18.19
C ALA A 117 27.04 -10.77 17.88
N GLU A 118 28.36 -10.77 17.71
CA GLU A 118 29.07 -9.55 17.30
C GLU A 118 28.83 -9.23 15.82
N GLY A 119 28.86 -7.94 15.48
CA GLY A 119 28.71 -7.46 14.11
C GLY A 119 27.32 -6.94 13.73
N LYS A 120 27.09 -6.80 12.42
CA LYS A 120 25.89 -6.17 11.87
C LYS A 120 24.71 -7.15 11.81
N HIS A 121 23.68 -6.90 12.62
CA HIS A 121 22.42 -7.65 12.58
C HIS A 121 21.45 -7.12 11.52
N ILE A 122 21.86 -7.20 10.24
CA ILE A 122 21.14 -6.53 9.15
C ILE A 122 19.69 -6.99 9.01
N LEU A 123 19.46 -8.30 8.88
CA LEU A 123 18.13 -8.84 8.63
C LEU A 123 17.15 -8.53 9.77
N GLY A 124 17.57 -8.71 11.02
CA GLY A 124 16.75 -8.39 12.20
C GLY A 124 16.43 -6.91 12.30
N TYR A 125 17.40 -6.04 12.02
CA TYR A 125 17.21 -4.60 12.00
C TYR A 125 16.20 -4.18 10.91
N VAL A 126 16.37 -4.70 9.70
CA VAL A 126 15.50 -4.40 8.55
C VAL A 126 14.07 -4.86 8.82
N LEU A 127 13.88 -6.06 9.35
CA LEU A 127 12.54 -6.58 9.70
C LEU A 127 11.84 -5.64 10.71
N LYS A 128 12.55 -5.24 11.77
CA LYS A 128 12.04 -4.27 12.76
C LYS A 128 11.64 -2.93 12.13
N LYS A 129 12.37 -2.47 11.12
CA LYS A 129 12.05 -1.22 10.39
C LYS A 129 10.80 -1.38 9.53
N LEU A 130 10.65 -2.50 8.83
CA LEU A 130 9.48 -2.78 7.99
C LEU A 130 8.19 -2.92 8.79
N GLU A 131 8.26 -3.44 10.01
CA GLU A 131 7.13 -3.54 10.93
C GLU A 131 6.85 -2.23 11.68
N SER A 132 7.70 -1.22 11.52
CA SER A 132 7.57 0.01 12.30
C SER A 132 6.39 0.87 11.86
N LYS A 133 5.59 1.31 12.84
CA LYS A 133 4.51 2.28 12.63
C LYS A 133 5.01 3.60 12.03
N ARG A 134 6.29 3.94 12.24
CA ARG A 134 6.92 5.15 11.69
C ARG A 134 7.03 5.08 10.17
N LEU A 135 7.59 4.00 9.62
CA LEU A 135 7.73 3.84 8.17
C LEU A 135 6.35 3.85 7.49
N ASP A 136 5.41 3.12 8.07
CA ASP A 136 4.02 3.10 7.62
C ASP A 136 3.37 4.50 7.64
N SER A 137 3.61 5.29 8.68
CA SER A 137 3.11 6.66 8.80
C SER A 137 3.69 7.57 7.72
N VAL A 138 5.00 7.45 7.45
CA VAL A 138 5.67 8.18 6.38
C VAL A 138 5.08 7.83 5.02
N ALA A 139 5.00 6.54 4.68
CA ALA A 139 4.42 6.08 3.41
C ALA A 139 2.99 6.59 3.21
N ARG A 140 2.14 6.50 4.24
CA ARG A 140 0.76 7.01 4.20
C ARG A 140 0.68 8.53 4.07
N LYS A 141 1.63 9.28 4.62
CA LYS A 141 1.73 10.74 4.43
C LYS A 141 2.14 11.06 3.00
N ARG A 142 3.14 10.36 2.46
CA ARG A 142 3.66 10.58 1.11
C ARG A 142 2.64 10.30 0.01
N TYR A 143 1.81 9.27 0.20
CA TYR A 143 0.65 9.01 -0.67
C TYR A 143 -0.28 10.23 -0.83
N LYS A 144 -0.45 11.05 0.21
CA LYS A 144 -1.31 12.25 0.10
C LYS A 144 -0.73 13.30 -0.84
N TYR A 145 0.60 13.38 -0.94
CA TYR A 145 1.28 14.33 -1.84
C TYR A 145 1.29 13.80 -3.28
N ALA A 146 1.58 12.52 -3.47
CA ALA A 146 1.55 11.88 -4.81
C ALA A 146 0.17 12.03 -5.50
N LYS A 147 -0.92 12.04 -4.71
CA LYS A 147 -2.27 12.33 -5.22
C LYS A 147 -2.50 13.73 -5.76
N VAL A 148 -1.79 14.70 -5.21
CA VAL A 148 -1.95 16.11 -5.62
C VAL A 148 -1.27 16.31 -6.97
N ASP A 149 -0.11 15.67 -7.17
CA ASP A 149 0.66 15.75 -8.42
C ASP A 149 -0.06 15.07 -9.60
N GLU A 150 -0.75 13.95 -9.38
CA GLU A 150 -1.53 13.26 -10.43
C GLU A 150 -2.75 14.09 -10.91
N GLN A 151 -3.24 15.00 -10.08
CA GLN A 151 -4.37 15.88 -10.40
C GLN A 151 -3.95 17.19 -11.09
N TYR A 152 -2.65 17.53 -11.05
CA TYR A 152 -2.07 18.69 -11.71
C TYR A 152 -0.68 18.33 -12.27
N PRO A 153 -0.60 17.59 -13.40
CA PRO A 153 0.68 17.39 -14.06
C PRO A 153 1.17 18.76 -14.55
N GLU A 154 2.16 19.33 -13.87
CA GLU A 154 2.91 20.48 -14.41
C GLU A 154 3.71 19.99 -15.62
N TYR A 155 3.18 20.33 -16.80
CA TYR A 155 3.73 20.42 -18.16
C TYR A 155 4.85 19.46 -18.58
#